data_AF-A0A962KDC5-F1
#
_entry.id   AF-A0A962KDC5-F1
#
_cell.length_a   1.000
_cell.length_b   1.000
_cell.length_c   1.000
_cell.angle_alpha   90.00
_cell.angle_beta   90.00
_cell.angle_gamma   90.00
#
_symmetry.space_group_name_H-M   'P 1'
#
loop_
_entity.id
_entity.type
_entity.pdbx_description
1 polymer ?
#
loop_
_entity_poly.entity_id
_entity_poly.type
_entity_poly.pdbx_seq_one_letter_code
_entity_poly.pdbx_strand_id
1 'polypeptide(L)'
;MTQARRTGPGKRRAIITCLMLLSLGLLGACCRTPAPEVDSSADSGGASAARAGFADTGRTVAGFAHARPGTALTFPRDHGPHPDFRIEWWYLTANLEDARGEPLGLQWTLFRQAQRPPDKAGDRHSMIVDRHSAETGMDRHSASGHSASVDRHSTEPATSGDRHFESTSGDRHFESAAKPGSELVDRHWAGPWAADQLWMAHMAVSRGPRHRVAERFARGSGTPDPVPPRQAGVTLGPFRAWLDDWHLESLAANSADDPLDHLRLSARAEDENGVFGYRLELEATGPLVRHGDKGFSQKSADGQGSMYYSQPFYRVSGEVTLDGERIAVSGRAWLDREWSSQLLGAGQTGWDWFSLHLDSGDRLMAFRLRGGGSGTKGGNYLSGSWITAAGDVVPLHGSGLTLTPLASAAASGHRVPVSWRLTLPEKQLELDITARHANRWMPTSVPYWEGAVSVRDAASGSPRGEGYLEMTGY
;
A
#
# COMPACT_ATOMS: atom_id res chain seq x y z
N MET A 1 -19.92 -58.84 63.75
CA MET A 1 -20.57 -58.37 62.50
C MET A 1 -19.46 -57.86 61.59
N THR A 2 -19.04 -58.44 60.46
CA THR A 2 -19.46 -59.61 59.68
C THR A 2 -18.23 -60.01 58.81
N GLN A 3 -17.86 -61.29 58.82
CA GLN A 3 -16.93 -62.00 57.89
C GLN A 3 -17.52 -62.07 56.46
N ALA A 4 -16.91 -62.48 55.34
CA ALA A 4 -15.57 -62.80 54.85
C ALA A 4 -15.69 -63.07 53.32
N ARG A 5 -14.56 -62.95 52.60
CA ARG A 5 -14.02 -63.77 51.47
C ARG A 5 -14.89 -64.26 50.28
N ARG A 6 -14.31 -64.02 49.07
CA ARG A 6 -14.04 -64.87 47.87
C ARG A 6 -15.20 -65.71 47.30
N THR A 7 -15.48 -65.76 45.99
CA THR A 7 -14.81 -66.54 44.93
C THR A 7 -15.60 -66.41 43.60
N GLY A 8 -14.94 -66.38 42.43
CA GLY A 8 -15.56 -66.73 41.13
C GLY A 8 -15.78 -68.25 40.98
N PRO A 9 -16.47 -68.77 39.92
CA PRO A 9 -15.99 -68.87 38.52
C PRO A 9 -17.13 -68.53 37.50
N GLY A 10 -17.06 -68.54 36.16
CA GLY A 10 -16.09 -68.99 35.16
C GLY A 10 -16.81 -69.59 33.93
N LYS A 11 -16.89 -68.81 32.83
CA LYS A 11 -16.79 -69.15 31.38
C LYS A 11 -17.74 -70.18 30.71
N ARG A 12 -18.19 -69.81 29.48
CA ARG A 12 -17.95 -70.41 28.13
C ARG A 12 -18.99 -69.82 27.14
N ARG A 13 -18.84 -69.61 25.82
CA ARG A 13 -17.86 -69.67 24.69
C ARG A 13 -18.64 -69.00 23.50
N ALA A 14 -18.08 -68.30 22.50
CA ALA A 14 -17.22 -68.70 21.38
C ALA A 14 -16.81 -67.41 20.59
N ILE A 15 -15.54 -67.13 20.22
CA ILE A 15 -14.70 -67.64 19.09
C ILE A 15 -15.25 -67.12 17.74
N ILE A 16 -14.54 -66.30 16.92
CA ILE A 16 -13.48 -66.61 15.92
C ILE A 16 -12.82 -65.27 15.47
N THR A 17 -11.52 -64.99 15.72
CA THR A 17 -10.26 -65.25 14.91
C THR A 17 -10.01 -64.20 13.79
N CYS A 18 -9.06 -63.25 13.94
CA CYS A 18 -7.60 -63.26 13.55
C CYS A 18 -7.39 -63.06 12.02
N LEU A 19 -6.46 -62.26 11.47
CA LEU A 19 -5.00 -62.27 11.66
C LEU A 19 -4.31 -61.05 10.99
N MET A 20 -3.02 -60.88 11.32
CA MET A 20 -2.10 -59.78 11.05
C MET A 20 -1.25 -59.88 9.74
N LEU A 21 -0.64 -58.72 9.38
CA LEU A 21 0.74 -58.45 8.87
C LEU A 21 1.13 -58.46 7.36
N LEU A 22 1.58 -57.25 6.95
CA LEU A 22 2.72 -56.79 6.11
C LEU A 22 3.29 -57.57 4.89
N SER A 23 3.43 -56.80 3.79
CA SER A 23 4.63 -56.55 2.93
C SER A 23 4.65 -56.99 1.44
N LEU A 24 4.84 -55.97 0.59
CA LEU A 24 5.60 -55.81 -0.68
C LEU A 24 5.42 -56.77 -1.88
N GLY A 25 5.15 -56.19 -3.08
CA GLY A 25 5.65 -56.72 -4.36
C GLY A 25 4.77 -56.64 -5.62
N LEU A 26 5.00 -55.60 -6.45
CA LEU A 26 5.04 -55.52 -7.93
C LEU A 26 3.96 -56.16 -8.87
N LEU A 27 3.49 -55.27 -9.78
CA LEU A 27 3.19 -55.40 -11.24
C LEU A 27 2.02 -56.24 -11.81
N GLY A 28 1.32 -55.60 -12.77
CA GLY A 28 0.50 -56.21 -13.84
C GLY A 28 -0.99 -55.85 -13.73
N ALA A 29 -1.49 -54.84 -14.46
CA ALA A 29 -2.18 -54.99 -15.76
C ALA A 29 -3.48 -55.84 -15.63
N CYS A 30 -4.70 -55.40 -15.93
CA CYS A 30 -5.22 -54.61 -17.05
C CYS A 30 -6.68 -54.17 -16.74
N CYS A 31 -7.23 -53.35 -17.66
CA CYS A 31 -8.63 -52.96 -17.84
C CYS A 31 -9.06 -51.61 -17.24
N ARG A 32 -8.62 -50.55 -17.93
CA ARG A 32 -9.34 -49.26 -18.03
C ARG A 32 -10.06 -49.21 -19.38
N THR A 33 -11.30 -48.75 -19.38
CA THR A 33 -11.99 -48.18 -20.56
C THR A 33 -12.18 -46.67 -20.35
N PRO A 34 -12.28 -45.87 -21.43
CA PRO A 34 -11.77 -44.51 -21.46
C PRO A 34 -12.83 -43.44 -21.20
N ALA A 35 -12.40 -42.30 -20.65
CA ALA A 35 -13.12 -41.03 -20.67
C ALA A 35 -12.52 -40.13 -21.77
N PRO A 36 -13.32 -39.25 -22.40
CA PRO A 36 -12.93 -38.57 -23.63
C PRO A 36 -11.86 -37.50 -23.43
N GLU A 37 -10.99 -37.36 -24.43
CA GLU A 37 -10.03 -36.28 -24.60
C GLU A 37 -10.75 -34.93 -24.67
N VAL A 38 -10.35 -34.00 -23.79
CA VAL A 38 -10.58 -32.57 -23.98
C VAL A 38 -9.24 -31.96 -24.37
N ASP A 39 -9.23 -31.42 -25.58
CA ASP A 39 -8.11 -30.79 -26.26
C ASP A 39 -7.50 -29.66 -25.42
N SER A 40 -6.22 -29.76 -25.10
CA SER A 40 -5.48 -28.78 -24.31
C SER A 40 -4.89 -27.71 -25.22
N SER A 41 -5.63 -26.63 -25.43
CA SER A 41 -5.06 -25.35 -25.87
C SER A 41 -5.70 -24.19 -25.10
N ALA A 42 -5.38 -24.11 -23.80
CA ALA A 42 -5.73 -22.97 -22.97
C ALA A 42 -4.47 -22.15 -22.67
N ASP A 43 -4.43 -21.02 -23.36
CA ASP A 43 -3.61 -19.84 -23.22
C ASP A 43 -3.12 -19.56 -21.78
N SER A 44 -1.80 -19.57 -21.60
CA SER A 44 -1.09 -19.23 -20.36
C SER A 44 -1.03 -17.71 -20.14
N GLY A 45 -2.19 -17.05 -20.10
CA GLY A 45 -2.32 -15.58 -19.98
C GLY A 45 -2.55 -15.03 -18.57
N GLY A 46 -2.81 -15.89 -17.57
CA GLY A 46 -3.31 -15.45 -16.25
C GLY A 46 -2.29 -15.10 -15.17
N ALA A 47 -1.00 -15.41 -15.34
CA ALA A 47 0.01 -15.29 -14.28
C ALA A 47 0.88 -14.01 -14.34
N SER A 48 0.60 -13.10 -15.28
CA SER A 48 1.46 -11.93 -15.56
C SER A 48 1.07 -10.67 -14.77
N ALA A 49 -0.20 -10.51 -14.40
CA ALA A 49 -0.70 -9.24 -13.84
C ALA A 49 -0.26 -8.98 -12.38
N ALA A 50 -0.01 -10.01 -11.57
CA ALA A 50 0.43 -9.87 -10.18
C ALA A 50 1.89 -9.38 -10.03
N ARG A 51 2.69 -9.40 -11.11
CA ARG A 51 4.10 -8.97 -11.10
C ARG A 51 4.28 -7.47 -11.36
N ALA A 52 3.25 -6.77 -11.85
CA ALA A 52 3.39 -5.41 -12.36
C ALA A 52 3.12 -4.29 -11.33
N GLY A 53 2.67 -4.61 -10.12
CA GLY A 53 2.26 -3.60 -9.12
C GLY A 53 3.42 -2.86 -8.43
N PHE A 54 4.63 -3.43 -8.39
CA PHE A 54 5.78 -2.84 -7.68
C PHE A 54 7.13 -3.02 -8.39
N ALA A 55 7.18 -3.73 -9.51
CA ALA A 55 8.39 -3.93 -10.28
C ALA A 55 8.34 -3.12 -11.57
N ASP A 56 9.03 -1.99 -11.60
CA ASP A 56 9.39 -1.29 -12.82
C ASP A 56 10.91 -1.39 -12.94
N THR A 57 11.41 -1.71 -14.14
CA THR A 57 12.85 -1.88 -14.37
C THR A 57 13.57 -0.64 -13.89
N GLY A 58 14.42 -0.76 -12.86
CA GLY A 58 15.01 0.29 -12.01
C GLY A 58 15.87 1.35 -12.72
N ARG A 59 15.38 1.90 -13.83
CA ARG A 59 15.87 3.10 -14.48
C ARG A 59 15.37 4.28 -13.67
N THR A 60 16.25 5.22 -13.37
CA THR A 60 15.89 6.56 -12.94
C THR A 60 14.83 7.09 -13.91
N VAL A 61 13.59 7.24 -13.46
CA VAL A 61 12.53 7.81 -14.30
C VAL A 61 12.82 9.29 -14.42
N ALA A 62 13.25 9.71 -15.61
CA ALA A 62 13.58 11.10 -15.89
C ALA A 62 12.42 12.01 -15.47
N GLY A 63 12.74 13.11 -14.79
CA GLY A 63 11.80 14.14 -14.38
C GLY A 63 11.34 14.09 -12.93
N PHE A 64 11.41 12.95 -12.23
CA PHE A 64 11.12 12.89 -10.79
C PHE A 64 12.33 13.27 -9.92
N ALA A 65 12.08 13.84 -8.74
CA ALA A 65 13.08 13.98 -7.69
C ALA A 65 13.49 12.62 -7.14
N HIS A 66 14.71 12.52 -6.58
CA HIS A 66 15.22 11.28 -5.98
C HIS A 66 15.67 11.54 -4.55
N ALA A 67 15.39 10.59 -3.67
CA ALA A 67 15.88 10.63 -2.29
C ALA A 67 17.41 10.50 -2.31
N ARG A 68 18.09 11.32 -1.50
CA ARG A 68 19.56 11.34 -1.46
C ARG A 68 20.06 11.55 -0.03
N PRO A 69 21.20 10.95 0.34
CA PRO A 69 21.90 11.31 1.57
C PRO A 69 22.12 12.83 1.66
N GLY A 70 22.03 13.38 2.87
CA GLY A 70 22.18 14.81 3.13
C GLY A 70 20.95 15.67 2.84
N THR A 71 19.86 15.11 2.31
CA THR A 71 18.58 15.81 2.19
C THR A 71 18.01 16.05 3.60
N ALA A 72 17.94 17.30 4.03
CA ALA A 72 17.43 17.65 5.35
C ALA A 72 15.90 17.66 5.36
N LEU A 73 15.31 16.86 6.25
CA LEU A 73 13.89 16.95 6.57
C LEU A 73 13.60 18.19 7.42
N THR A 74 12.56 18.95 7.07
CA THR A 74 12.14 20.20 7.72
C THR A 74 10.65 20.13 8.05
N PHE A 75 10.31 20.31 9.32
CA PHE A 75 8.91 20.31 9.78
C PHE A 75 8.43 21.74 10.07
N PRO A 76 7.15 22.07 9.80
CA PRO A 76 6.08 21.15 9.39
C PRO A 76 6.02 20.86 7.88
N ARG A 77 6.88 21.48 7.05
CA ARG A 77 6.84 21.37 5.58
C ARG A 77 6.71 19.91 5.09
N ASP A 78 7.54 19.01 5.61
CA ASP A 78 7.63 17.63 5.16
C ASP A 78 6.54 16.70 5.78
N HIS A 79 5.53 17.26 6.46
CA HIS A 79 4.24 16.57 6.68
C HIS A 79 3.34 16.62 5.44
N GLY A 80 3.51 17.66 4.62
CA GLY A 80 2.78 17.84 3.38
C GLY A 80 3.11 16.78 2.32
N PRO A 81 2.43 16.83 1.17
CA PRO A 81 2.76 15.97 0.03
C PRO A 81 4.07 16.39 -0.64
N HIS A 82 4.75 15.41 -1.23
CA HIS A 82 5.98 15.60 -2.01
C HIS A 82 5.72 15.28 -3.49
N PRO A 83 5.02 16.15 -4.26
CA PRO A 83 4.55 15.85 -5.62
C PRO A 83 5.68 15.61 -6.64
N ASP A 84 6.89 16.11 -6.35
CA ASP A 84 8.08 15.88 -7.18
C ASP A 84 8.58 14.43 -7.13
N PHE A 85 8.09 13.62 -6.19
CA PHE A 85 8.46 12.22 -6.04
C PHE A 85 7.40 11.29 -6.63
N ARG A 86 7.84 10.16 -7.20
CA ARG A 86 6.93 9.22 -7.84
C ARG A 86 6.00 8.52 -6.85
N ILE A 87 6.49 8.15 -5.66
CA ILE A 87 5.72 7.39 -4.67
C ILE A 87 5.76 8.04 -3.29
N GLU A 88 4.67 7.93 -2.54
CA GLU A 88 4.54 8.46 -1.19
C GLU A 88 3.52 7.68 -0.35
N TRP A 89 3.82 7.48 0.95
CA TRP A 89 3.10 6.60 1.87
C TRP A 89 2.77 7.31 3.19
N TRP A 90 1.50 7.30 3.58
CA TRP A 90 1.06 7.56 4.96
C TRP A 90 0.56 6.23 5.50
N TYR A 91 1.29 5.65 6.44
CA TYR A 91 1.03 4.30 6.92
C TYR A 91 0.92 4.27 8.43
N LEU A 92 -0.23 3.84 8.94
CA LEU A 92 -0.53 3.81 10.37
C LEU A 92 -0.87 2.40 10.81
N THR A 93 -0.23 1.95 11.88
CA THR A 93 -0.59 0.72 12.59
C THR A 93 -0.96 1.03 14.03
N ALA A 94 -1.86 0.24 14.61
CA ALA A 94 -2.18 0.38 16.03
C ALA A 94 -2.46 -0.94 16.73
N ASN A 95 -1.91 -1.03 17.95
CA ASN A 95 -2.19 -2.07 18.92
C ASN A 95 -3.16 -1.49 19.96
N LEU A 96 -4.40 -1.99 19.95
CA LEU A 96 -5.49 -1.49 20.79
C LEU A 96 -6.03 -2.59 21.70
N GLU A 97 -6.72 -2.17 22.75
CA GLU A 97 -7.46 -3.05 23.65
C GLU A 97 -8.83 -2.45 23.96
N ASP A 98 -9.83 -3.32 24.16
CA ASP A 98 -11.14 -2.91 24.69
C ASP A 98 -11.13 -2.80 26.23
N ALA A 99 -12.26 -2.42 26.82
CA ALA A 99 -12.39 -2.28 28.28
C ALA A 99 -12.15 -3.58 29.09
N ARG A 100 -12.11 -4.75 28.44
CA ARG A 100 -11.79 -6.05 29.06
C ARG A 100 -10.33 -6.46 28.84
N GLY A 101 -9.53 -5.64 28.15
CA GLY A 101 -8.17 -5.99 27.75
C GLY A 101 -8.11 -6.93 26.54
N GLU A 102 -9.21 -7.10 25.80
CA GLU A 102 -9.19 -7.93 24.59
C GLU A 102 -8.46 -7.18 23.47
N PRO A 103 -7.45 -7.78 22.82
CA PRO A 103 -6.63 -7.08 21.85
C PRO A 103 -7.32 -6.91 20.50
N LEU A 104 -7.14 -5.74 19.91
CA LEU A 104 -7.50 -5.38 18.55
C LEU A 104 -6.25 -4.87 17.82
N GLY A 105 -6.17 -5.20 16.53
CA GLY A 105 -5.19 -4.64 15.63
C GLY A 105 -5.88 -3.88 14.51
N LEU A 106 -5.39 -2.68 14.19
CA LEU A 106 -5.77 -2.00 12.96
C LEU A 106 -4.58 -1.51 12.17
N GLN A 107 -4.83 -1.25 10.90
CA GLN A 107 -3.95 -0.49 10.04
C GLN A 107 -4.77 0.42 9.12
N TRP A 108 -4.11 1.48 8.69
CA TRP A 108 -4.58 2.38 7.64
C TRP A 108 -3.39 2.79 6.77
N THR A 109 -3.57 2.71 5.45
CA THR A 109 -2.58 3.24 4.51
C THR A 109 -3.25 4.12 3.48
N LEU A 110 -2.60 5.24 3.19
CA LEU A 110 -2.80 6.03 1.99
C LEU A 110 -1.50 6.03 1.20
N PHE A 111 -1.59 5.70 -0.08
CA PHE A 111 -0.47 5.62 -1.00
C PHE A 111 -0.76 6.46 -2.23
N ARG A 112 0.23 7.26 -2.63
CA ARG A 112 0.20 7.99 -3.90
C ARG A 112 1.26 7.42 -4.82
N GLN A 113 0.88 7.19 -6.07
CA GLN A 113 1.80 6.95 -7.17
C GLN A 113 1.54 7.95 -8.31
N ALA A 114 2.54 8.75 -8.63
CA ALA A 114 2.53 9.60 -9.81
C ALA A 114 2.83 8.74 -11.06
N GLN A 115 2.01 8.92 -12.09
CA GLN A 115 2.18 8.32 -13.40
C GLN A 115 3.15 9.13 -14.27
N ARG A 116 3.29 10.43 -14.00
CA ARG A 116 4.18 11.34 -14.69
C ARG A 116 4.82 12.34 -13.72
N PRO A 117 6.04 12.85 -14.00
CA PRO A 117 6.61 13.97 -13.27
C PRO A 117 5.71 15.20 -13.33
N PRO A 118 5.75 16.09 -12.31
CA PRO A 118 5.04 17.35 -12.39
C PRO A 118 5.55 18.22 -13.53
N ASP A 119 4.64 18.88 -14.25
CA ASP A 119 4.97 19.89 -15.27
C ASP A 119 5.78 21.01 -14.62
N LYS A 120 7.03 21.20 -15.03
CA LYS A 120 7.78 22.41 -14.64
C LYS A 120 7.13 23.59 -15.36
N ALA A 121 6.78 24.64 -14.62
CA ALA A 121 6.05 25.81 -15.12
C ALA A 121 6.70 26.59 -16.29
N GLY A 122 7.85 26.15 -16.82
CA GLY A 122 8.55 26.73 -17.98
C GLY A 122 8.25 26.09 -19.34
N ASP A 123 7.76 24.85 -19.41
CA ASP A 123 7.66 24.12 -20.70
C ASP A 123 6.42 24.49 -21.54
N ARG A 124 5.48 25.25 -20.98
CA ARG A 124 4.24 25.66 -21.67
C ARG A 124 4.41 26.84 -22.64
N HIS A 125 5.51 27.60 -22.56
CA HIS A 125 5.72 28.78 -23.43
C HIS A 125 6.47 28.48 -24.73
N SER A 126 7.01 27.27 -24.93
CA SER A 126 7.82 26.97 -26.13
C SER A 126 7.07 26.23 -27.25
N MET A 127 5.80 25.88 -27.08
CA MET A 127 5.05 25.04 -28.04
C MET A 127 3.88 25.75 -28.74
N ILE A 128 3.73 27.07 -28.56
CA ILE A 128 2.74 27.89 -29.27
C ILE A 128 3.41 29.14 -29.88
N VAL A 129 4.56 29.00 -30.53
CA VAL A 129 5.02 29.95 -31.55
C VAL A 129 5.91 29.21 -32.55
N ASP A 130 5.31 28.49 -33.49
CA ASP A 130 5.84 28.35 -34.86
C ASP A 130 5.01 27.32 -35.64
N ARG A 131 4.02 27.81 -36.39
CA ARG A 131 3.54 27.23 -37.65
C ARG A 131 2.43 28.09 -38.26
N HIS A 132 2.76 29.34 -38.57
CA HIS A 132 2.05 30.10 -39.62
C HIS A 132 2.89 31.29 -40.05
N SER A 133 4.07 31.03 -40.64
CA SER A 133 4.84 32.04 -41.39
C SER A 133 5.85 31.36 -42.31
N ALA A 134 5.38 30.48 -43.20
CA ALA A 134 6.16 30.04 -44.35
C ALA A 134 5.23 29.36 -45.36
N GLU A 135 4.36 30.14 -46.01
CA GLU A 135 3.82 29.83 -47.35
C GLU A 135 2.88 30.95 -47.78
N THR A 136 3.45 31.97 -48.43
CA THR A 136 2.88 32.67 -49.59
C THR A 136 3.84 33.79 -49.98
N GLY A 137 4.63 33.53 -51.02
CA GLY A 137 5.40 34.55 -51.71
C GLY A 137 4.47 35.48 -52.50
N MET A 138 4.69 36.77 -52.31
CA MET A 138 4.68 37.86 -53.30
C MET A 138 3.73 37.75 -54.51
N ASP A 139 2.71 38.62 -54.59
CA ASP A 139 2.73 39.74 -55.54
C ASP A 139 1.45 40.62 -55.49
N ARG A 140 1.70 41.92 -55.72
CA ARG A 140 0.82 43.01 -56.22
C ARG A 140 0.19 44.02 -55.24
N HIS A 141 0.80 45.21 -55.30
CA HIS A 141 0.20 46.54 -55.49
C HIS A 141 -0.96 47.02 -54.60
N SER A 142 -0.60 47.95 -53.70
CA SER A 142 -1.17 49.30 -53.55
C SER A 142 -2.58 49.58 -54.08
N ALA A 143 -3.52 49.85 -53.16
CA ALA A 143 -4.48 50.96 -53.27
C ALA A 143 -5.14 51.27 -51.90
N SER A 144 -5.12 52.55 -51.57
CA SER A 144 -5.86 53.25 -50.52
C SER A 144 -7.38 53.15 -50.65
N GLY A 145 -8.13 53.23 -49.55
CA GLY A 145 -9.53 53.70 -49.63
C GLY A 145 -10.46 53.37 -48.46
N HIS A 146 -10.63 54.35 -47.59
CA HIS A 146 -11.90 54.84 -47.02
C HIS A 146 -12.83 53.96 -46.16
N SER A 147 -13.23 54.62 -45.08
CA SER A 147 -14.33 54.38 -44.15
C SER A 147 -15.70 54.14 -44.81
N ALA A 148 -16.55 53.35 -44.15
CA ALA A 148 -17.83 53.84 -43.60
C ALA A 148 -18.55 52.74 -42.80
N SER A 149 -18.95 53.11 -41.59
CA SER A 149 -20.07 52.56 -40.82
C SER A 149 -21.40 52.69 -41.57
N VAL A 150 -22.36 51.78 -41.37
CA VAL A 150 -23.77 52.08 -40.98
C VAL A 150 -24.50 50.78 -40.61
N ASP A 151 -24.94 50.77 -39.35
CA ASP A 151 -26.19 50.31 -38.72
C ASP A 151 -27.29 49.54 -39.50
N ARG A 152 -27.76 48.46 -38.82
CA ARG A 152 -29.13 48.18 -38.33
C ARG A 152 -30.22 47.44 -39.15
N HIS A 153 -30.93 46.64 -38.34
CA HIS A 153 -32.29 46.06 -38.43
C HIS A 153 -32.40 44.70 -39.13
N SER A 154 -32.64 43.59 -38.43
CA SER A 154 -33.84 43.18 -37.65
C SER A 154 -35.06 42.95 -38.53
N THR A 155 -35.38 41.68 -38.79
CA THR A 155 -36.75 41.11 -38.81
C THR A 155 -36.67 39.59 -39.02
N GLU A 156 -37.14 38.84 -38.03
CA GLU A 156 -37.79 37.53 -38.26
C GLU A 156 -39.21 37.78 -38.84
N PRO A 157 -39.80 36.80 -39.54
CA PRO A 157 -40.75 35.96 -38.80
C PRO A 157 -40.74 34.47 -39.19
N ALA A 158 -41.28 33.66 -38.27
CA ALA A 158 -41.55 32.24 -38.37
C ALA A 158 -42.61 31.88 -39.43
N THR A 159 -42.55 30.65 -39.97
CA THR A 159 -43.65 29.65 -39.93
C THR A 159 -43.22 28.30 -40.54
N SER A 160 -43.38 27.23 -39.75
CA SER A 160 -43.98 25.92 -40.05
C SER A 160 -44.03 25.40 -41.49
N GLY A 161 -43.49 24.20 -41.71
CA GLY A 161 -43.87 23.34 -42.83
C GLY A 161 -43.17 21.98 -42.81
N ASP A 162 -43.91 20.93 -42.48
CA ASP A 162 -43.56 19.51 -42.65
C ASP A 162 -42.95 19.20 -44.02
N ARG A 163 -41.94 18.31 -44.05
CA ARG A 163 -42.00 17.07 -44.86
C ARG A 163 -40.76 16.16 -44.75
N HIS A 164 -41.11 14.88 -44.59
CA HIS A 164 -40.51 13.66 -45.14
C HIS A 164 -39.05 13.28 -44.90
N PHE A 165 -38.94 12.21 -44.11
CA PHE A 165 -37.88 11.21 -44.11
C PHE A 165 -37.85 10.49 -45.47
N GLU A 166 -36.74 10.60 -46.20
CA GLU A 166 -36.48 9.77 -47.38
C GLU A 166 -35.11 9.10 -47.17
N SER A 167 -35.14 7.78 -46.96
CA SER A 167 -33.93 6.97 -46.81
C SER A 167 -33.31 6.74 -48.18
N THR A 168 -32.12 7.28 -48.40
CA THR A 168 -31.26 6.89 -49.52
C THR A 168 -30.10 6.08 -48.99
N SER A 169 -30.15 4.77 -49.22
CA SER A 169 -29.01 3.87 -49.09
C SER A 169 -28.01 4.19 -50.20
N GLY A 170 -26.95 4.92 -49.85
CA GLY A 170 -25.79 5.14 -50.71
C GLY A 170 -24.57 4.48 -50.11
N ASP A 171 -24.23 3.29 -50.64
CA ASP A 171 -22.95 2.63 -50.39
C ASP A 171 -21.81 3.58 -50.73
N ARG A 172 -21.09 4.04 -49.70
CA ARG A 172 -19.81 4.72 -49.85
C ARG A 172 -18.73 3.87 -49.21
N HIS A 173 -17.98 3.18 -50.06
CA HIS A 173 -16.69 2.59 -49.73
C HIS A 173 -15.79 3.66 -49.08
N PHE A 174 -15.46 3.48 -47.80
CA PHE A 174 -14.38 4.20 -47.14
C PHE A 174 -13.08 3.49 -47.44
N GLU A 175 -12.33 4.00 -48.42
CA GLU A 175 -10.97 3.59 -48.70
C GLU A 175 -10.04 4.22 -47.65
N SER A 176 -9.55 3.40 -46.73
CA SER A 176 -8.59 3.79 -45.69
C SER A 176 -7.21 4.01 -46.30
N ALA A 177 -6.93 5.22 -46.78
CA ALA A 177 -5.57 5.66 -47.09
C ALA A 177 -4.85 6.10 -45.81
N ALA A 178 -4.36 5.15 -45.03
CA ALA A 178 -3.41 5.44 -43.95
C ALA A 178 -2.07 5.85 -44.57
N LYS A 179 -1.68 7.13 -44.41
CA LYS A 179 -0.32 7.58 -44.72
C LYS A 179 0.64 6.97 -43.69
N PRO A 180 1.74 6.30 -44.10
CA PRO A 180 2.76 5.85 -43.17
C PRO A 180 3.61 7.05 -42.75
N GLY A 181 3.63 7.36 -41.46
CA GLY A 181 4.54 8.38 -40.90
C GLY A 181 3.93 9.48 -40.03
N SER A 182 2.73 9.31 -39.46
CA SER A 182 2.35 10.14 -38.31
C SER A 182 2.89 9.50 -37.03
N GLU A 183 3.98 10.04 -36.50
CA GLU A 183 4.33 9.85 -35.09
C GLU A 183 3.08 10.10 -34.25
N LEU A 184 2.75 9.14 -33.38
CA LEU A 184 1.77 9.35 -32.32
C LEU A 184 2.33 10.44 -31.41
N VAL A 185 2.06 11.70 -31.74
CA VAL A 185 2.26 12.82 -30.83
C VAL A 185 1.44 12.48 -29.60
N ASP A 186 2.10 12.33 -28.46
CA ASP A 186 1.51 12.04 -27.17
C ASP A 186 0.43 13.10 -26.90
N ARG A 187 -0.82 12.77 -27.24
CA ARG A 187 -1.93 13.72 -27.11
C ARG A 187 -2.18 13.86 -25.62
N HIS A 188 -1.62 14.91 -25.03
CA HIS A 188 -1.94 15.35 -23.69
C HIS A 188 -3.45 15.53 -23.60
N TRP A 189 -4.14 14.57 -22.96
CA TRP A 189 -5.52 14.76 -22.59
C TRP A 189 -5.55 15.77 -21.44
N ALA A 190 -5.55 17.05 -21.77
CA ALA A 190 -5.84 18.10 -20.82
C ALA A 190 -7.35 18.14 -20.61
N GLY A 191 -7.81 17.79 -19.43
CA GLY A 191 -9.22 17.81 -19.07
C GLY A 191 -9.46 17.36 -17.64
N PRO A 192 -10.66 17.60 -17.08
CA PRO A 192 -10.97 17.30 -15.67
C PRO A 192 -10.92 15.79 -15.34
N TRP A 193 -10.86 14.93 -16.35
CA TRP A 193 -10.76 13.47 -16.23
C TRP A 193 -9.32 12.96 -16.40
N ALA A 194 -8.37 13.83 -16.73
CA ALA A 194 -6.96 13.47 -16.77
C ALA A 194 -6.48 13.13 -15.36
N ALA A 195 -5.79 12.00 -15.22
CA ALA A 195 -5.11 11.63 -13.99
C ALA A 195 -3.63 11.47 -14.33
N ASP A 196 -2.78 12.14 -13.58
CA ASP A 196 -1.33 11.91 -13.57
C ASP A 196 -0.88 11.35 -12.22
N GLN A 197 -1.83 11.13 -11.29
CA GLN A 197 -1.63 10.51 -9.99
C GLN A 197 -2.73 9.47 -9.73
N LEU A 198 -2.31 8.33 -9.19
CA LEU A 198 -3.16 7.31 -8.61
C LEU A 198 -3.04 7.38 -7.09
N TRP A 199 -4.17 7.40 -6.41
CA TRP A 199 -4.27 7.25 -4.97
C TRP A 199 -4.90 5.89 -4.66
N MET A 200 -4.30 5.19 -3.71
CA MET A 200 -4.78 3.92 -3.17
C MET A 200 -4.87 4.06 -1.66
N ALA A 201 -5.94 3.57 -1.06
CA ALA A 201 -6.05 3.46 0.39
C ALA A 201 -6.58 2.09 0.77
N HIS A 202 -6.08 1.55 1.88
CA HIS A 202 -6.63 0.34 2.47
C HIS A 202 -6.64 0.44 3.99
N MET A 203 -7.53 -0.33 4.59
CA MET A 203 -7.65 -0.46 6.04
C MET A 203 -7.91 -1.90 6.43
N ALA A 204 -7.54 -2.25 7.66
CA ALA A 204 -7.97 -3.49 8.28
C ALA A 204 -8.39 -3.29 9.73
N VAL A 205 -9.35 -4.11 10.17
CA VAL A 205 -9.73 -4.27 11.57
C VAL A 205 -9.63 -5.74 11.95
N SER A 206 -8.91 -6.03 13.02
CA SER A 206 -8.63 -7.38 13.49
C SER A 206 -9.00 -7.54 14.95
N ARG A 207 -9.74 -8.61 15.30
CA ARG A 207 -10.06 -8.97 16.69
C ARG A 207 -10.17 -10.48 16.84
N GLY A 208 -9.26 -11.09 17.59
CA GLY A 208 -9.15 -12.53 17.65
C GLY A 208 -9.00 -13.14 16.23
N PRO A 209 -9.79 -14.16 15.85
CA PRO A 209 -9.76 -14.72 14.51
C PRO A 209 -10.42 -13.82 13.44
N ARG A 210 -11.12 -12.74 13.81
CA ARG A 210 -11.74 -11.85 12.82
C ARG A 210 -10.70 -10.92 12.20
N HIS A 211 -10.78 -10.73 10.89
CA HIS A 211 -9.94 -9.83 10.11
C HIS A 211 -10.74 -9.33 8.91
N ARG A 212 -11.04 -8.03 8.88
CA ARG A 212 -11.85 -7.40 7.83
C ARG A 212 -11.04 -6.32 7.15
N VAL A 213 -11.16 -6.25 5.83
CA VAL A 213 -10.29 -5.46 4.95
C VAL A 213 -11.13 -4.69 3.96
N ALA A 214 -10.75 -3.45 3.68
CA ALA A 214 -11.29 -2.68 2.58
C ALA A 214 -10.18 -1.95 1.82
N GLU A 215 -10.38 -1.74 0.53
CA GLU A 215 -9.49 -1.02 -0.37
C GLU A 215 -10.29 -0.02 -1.21
N ARG A 216 -9.67 1.12 -1.54
CA ARG A 216 -10.23 2.13 -2.42
C ARG A 216 -9.16 2.75 -3.31
N PHE A 217 -9.60 3.24 -4.46
CA PHE A 217 -8.78 3.96 -5.42
C PHE A 217 -9.43 5.29 -5.78
N ALA A 218 -8.60 6.29 -6.01
CA ALA A 218 -9.02 7.57 -6.54
C ALA A 218 -7.99 8.12 -7.52
N ARG A 219 -8.47 8.91 -8.47
CA ARG A 219 -7.60 9.66 -9.38
C ARG A 219 -7.22 10.98 -8.73
N GLY A 220 -5.97 11.38 -8.89
CA GLY A 220 -5.48 12.71 -8.54
C GLY A 220 -4.90 13.42 -9.75
N SER A 221 -4.63 14.72 -9.61
CA SER A 221 -3.67 15.36 -10.50
C SER A 221 -2.68 16.26 -9.77
N GLY A 222 -1.46 16.33 -10.31
CA GLY A 222 -0.34 17.09 -9.76
C GLY A 222 -0.46 18.60 -9.93
N THR A 223 -1.44 19.07 -10.72
CA THR A 223 -1.75 20.50 -10.82
C THR A 223 -2.63 20.91 -9.62
N PRO A 224 -2.25 21.98 -8.89
CA PRO A 224 -3.16 22.59 -7.94
C PRO A 224 -4.31 23.21 -8.74
N ASP A 225 -5.48 22.58 -8.71
CA ASP A 225 -6.67 23.07 -9.42
C ASP A 225 -7.62 23.71 -8.40
N PRO A 226 -8.24 24.87 -8.74
CA PRO A 226 -9.16 25.54 -7.84
C PRO A 226 -10.56 24.93 -8.00
N VAL A 227 -10.92 24.02 -7.09
CA VAL A 227 -12.32 23.64 -6.74
C VAL A 227 -13.07 22.83 -7.83
N PRO A 228 -13.82 21.76 -7.48
CA PRO A 228 -14.12 21.23 -6.14
C PRO A 228 -12.96 20.44 -5.52
N PRO A 229 -13.00 20.18 -4.19
CA PRO A 229 -11.99 19.34 -3.54
C PRO A 229 -11.91 17.98 -4.22
N ARG A 230 -10.68 17.55 -4.53
CA ARG A 230 -10.42 16.26 -5.18
C ARG A 230 -10.84 15.10 -4.27
N GLN A 231 -11.18 13.98 -4.90
CA GLN A 231 -11.58 12.74 -4.21
C GLN A 231 -10.52 12.21 -3.25
N ALA A 232 -9.24 12.47 -3.54
CA ALA A 232 -8.12 12.16 -2.67
C ALA A 232 -7.08 13.28 -2.70
N GLY A 233 -6.26 13.36 -1.65
CA GLY A 233 -5.18 14.32 -1.57
C GLY A 233 -4.60 14.45 -0.17
N VAL A 234 -3.60 15.35 -0.07
CA VAL A 234 -3.01 15.74 1.21
C VAL A 234 -2.81 17.26 1.24
N THR A 235 -3.20 17.91 2.33
CA THR A 235 -2.93 19.32 2.64
C THR A 235 -2.07 19.42 3.90
N LEU A 236 -1.31 20.51 4.05
CA LEU A 236 -0.51 20.78 5.25
C LEU A 236 -1.21 21.75 6.23
N GLY A 237 -2.02 22.68 5.74
CA GLY A 237 -2.65 23.72 6.56
C GLY A 237 -4.16 23.85 6.31
N PRO A 238 -5.03 23.26 7.15
CA PRO A 238 -4.70 22.26 8.18
C PRO A 238 -4.21 20.93 7.56
N PHE A 239 -3.45 20.15 8.32
CA PHE A 239 -3.01 18.84 7.85
C PHE A 239 -4.20 17.91 7.66
N ARG A 240 -4.32 17.33 6.48
CA ARG A 240 -5.34 16.34 6.15
C ARG A 240 -4.82 15.45 5.04
N ALA A 241 -4.92 14.14 5.21
CA ALA A 241 -4.69 13.14 4.18
C ALA A 241 -5.98 12.33 3.99
N TRP A 242 -6.51 12.24 2.77
CA TRP A 242 -7.83 11.64 2.56
C TRP A 242 -7.97 10.88 1.24
N LEU A 243 -8.92 9.95 1.25
CA LEU A 243 -9.55 9.34 0.07
C LEU A 243 -11.03 9.13 0.39
N ASP A 244 -11.90 9.84 -0.33
CA ASP A 244 -13.33 9.94 -0.05
C ASP A 244 -13.59 10.37 1.41
N ASP A 245 -14.38 9.58 2.15
CA ASP A 245 -14.69 9.79 3.56
C ASP A 245 -13.64 9.19 4.51
N TRP A 246 -12.58 8.54 4.02
CA TRP A 246 -11.46 8.09 4.84
C TRP A 246 -10.43 9.21 4.98
N HIS A 247 -10.07 9.54 6.22
CA HIS A 247 -9.20 10.66 6.48
C HIS A 247 -8.34 10.48 7.74
N LEU A 248 -7.12 11.00 7.65
CA LEU A 248 -6.23 11.33 8.75
C LEU A 248 -6.10 12.85 8.79
N GLU A 249 -6.55 13.50 9.85
CA GLU A 249 -6.64 14.96 9.94
C GLU A 249 -6.09 15.49 11.25
N SER A 250 -5.52 16.70 11.23
CA SER A 250 -5.03 17.35 12.43
C SER A 250 -6.17 17.91 13.28
N LEU A 251 -6.08 17.63 14.57
CA LEU A 251 -6.88 18.25 15.64
C LEU A 251 -6.06 19.29 16.43
N ALA A 252 -4.84 19.60 15.99
CA ALA A 252 -4.02 20.64 16.61
C ALA A 252 -4.73 21.99 16.51
N ALA A 253 -5.05 22.58 17.66
CA ALA A 253 -5.83 23.81 17.74
C ALA A 253 -4.96 25.07 17.51
N ASN A 254 -3.67 25.01 17.88
CA ASN A 254 -2.76 26.14 17.72
C ASN A 254 -1.86 25.92 16.51
N SER A 255 -1.66 26.98 15.72
CA SER A 255 -0.73 26.96 14.58
C SER A 255 0.76 26.80 14.98
N ALA A 256 1.06 26.82 16.27
CA ALA A 256 2.40 26.60 16.82
C ALA A 256 2.67 25.13 17.16
N ASP A 257 1.63 24.31 17.31
CA ASP A 257 1.75 22.88 17.58
C ASP A 257 2.15 22.15 16.29
N ASP A 258 2.84 21.01 16.40
CA ASP A 258 3.15 20.22 15.21
C ASP A 258 1.82 19.66 14.64
N PRO A 259 1.56 19.77 13.32
CA PRO A 259 0.31 19.29 12.72
C PRO A 259 0.01 17.82 12.98
N LEU A 260 1.03 17.00 13.26
CA LEU A 260 0.87 15.58 13.57
C LEU A 260 0.82 15.28 15.08
N ASP A 261 0.91 16.27 15.97
CA ASP A 261 0.88 15.99 17.42
C ASP A 261 -0.48 15.46 17.90
N HIS A 262 -1.56 15.95 17.30
CA HIS A 262 -2.91 15.51 17.61
C HIS A 262 -3.67 15.24 16.32
N LEU A 263 -4.04 13.99 16.08
CA LEU A 263 -4.70 13.54 14.85
C LEU A 263 -6.03 12.86 15.13
N ARG A 264 -6.94 12.93 14.17
CA ARG A 264 -8.09 12.03 14.05
C ARG A 264 -7.93 11.15 12.83
N LEU A 265 -8.04 9.84 13.02
CA LEU A 265 -8.15 8.86 11.95
C LEU A 265 -9.58 8.33 11.89
N SER A 266 -10.24 8.47 10.75
CA SER A 266 -11.53 7.81 10.48
C SER A 266 -11.49 7.04 9.17
N ALA A 267 -11.91 5.76 9.22
CA ALA A 267 -12.13 4.95 8.03
C ALA A 267 -13.30 3.99 8.29
N ARG A 268 -14.14 3.78 7.27
CA ARG A 268 -15.36 2.96 7.36
C ARG A 268 -15.64 2.23 6.05
N ALA A 269 -16.01 0.98 6.17
CA ALA A 269 -16.42 0.14 5.05
C ALA A 269 -17.64 -0.71 5.45
N GLU A 270 -18.25 -1.32 4.43
CA GLU A 270 -19.36 -2.25 4.58
C GLU A 270 -19.19 -3.36 3.55
N ASP A 271 -19.38 -4.60 3.99
CA ASP A 271 -19.46 -5.77 3.11
C ASP A 271 -20.65 -6.65 3.56
N GLU A 272 -20.75 -7.87 3.04
CA GLU A 272 -21.83 -8.82 3.38
C GLU A 272 -21.97 -9.12 4.89
N ASN A 273 -20.89 -8.94 5.67
CA ASN A 273 -20.86 -9.13 7.12
C ASN A 273 -21.17 -7.82 7.88
N GLY A 274 -21.68 -6.79 7.19
CA GLY A 274 -22.10 -5.51 7.76
C GLY A 274 -21.01 -4.46 7.82
N VAL A 275 -21.23 -3.41 8.61
CA VAL A 275 -20.33 -2.27 8.71
C VAL A 275 -19.13 -2.57 9.63
N PHE A 276 -17.94 -2.11 9.21
CA PHE A 276 -16.74 -2.10 10.04
C PHE A 276 -15.91 -0.84 9.80
N GLY A 277 -15.03 -0.49 10.74
CA GLY A 277 -14.23 0.73 10.67
C GLY A 277 -13.75 1.21 12.03
N TYR A 278 -13.24 2.42 12.06
CA TYR A 278 -12.78 3.06 13.29
C TYR A 278 -12.83 4.57 13.17
N ARG A 279 -12.97 5.21 14.33
CA ARG A 279 -12.70 6.63 14.55
C ARG A 279 -11.82 6.74 15.79
N LEU A 280 -10.60 7.19 15.59
CA LEU A 280 -9.54 7.20 16.60
C LEU A 280 -8.98 8.61 16.73
N GLU A 281 -8.71 9.02 17.95
CA GLU A 281 -7.90 10.20 18.26
C GLU A 281 -6.52 9.72 18.70
N LEU A 282 -5.49 10.36 18.16
CA LEU A 282 -4.09 10.00 18.36
C LEU A 282 -3.34 11.21 18.91
N GLU A 283 -2.75 11.05 20.08
CA GLU A 283 -1.97 12.08 20.76
C GLU A 283 -0.50 11.66 20.84
N ALA A 284 0.39 12.44 20.23
CA ALA A 284 1.82 12.20 20.27
C ALA A 284 2.35 12.50 21.67
N THR A 285 3.08 11.54 22.24
CA THR A 285 3.68 11.64 23.59
C THR A 285 5.20 11.67 23.56
N GLY A 286 5.78 11.81 22.36
CA GLY A 286 7.21 11.81 22.10
C GLY A 286 7.53 12.39 20.72
N PRO A 287 8.83 12.56 20.41
CA PRO A 287 9.24 13.29 19.23
C PRO A 287 9.09 12.47 17.95
N LEU A 288 9.08 13.18 16.82
CA LEU A 288 9.26 12.60 15.49
C LEU A 288 10.64 11.93 15.38
N VAL A 289 10.68 10.79 14.72
CA VAL A 289 11.86 9.95 14.54
C VAL A 289 12.33 10.02 13.09
N ARG A 290 13.56 10.47 12.86
CA ARG A 290 14.18 10.46 11.52
C ARG A 290 14.94 9.15 11.34
N HIS A 291 14.57 8.36 10.33
CA HIS A 291 15.23 7.09 10.06
C HIS A 291 16.51 7.24 9.23
N GLY A 292 17.37 6.22 9.29
CA GLY A 292 18.62 6.17 8.55
C GLY A 292 19.55 7.36 8.86
N ASP A 293 20.15 7.95 7.83
CA ASP A 293 20.96 9.17 7.97
C ASP A 293 20.06 10.41 7.89
N LYS A 294 19.61 10.88 9.06
CA LYS A 294 18.82 12.11 9.23
C LYS A 294 17.55 12.18 8.37
N GLY A 295 16.95 11.04 8.08
CA GLY A 295 15.75 10.91 7.26
C GLY A 295 15.99 10.21 5.93
N PHE A 296 17.23 10.07 5.47
CA PHE A 296 17.51 9.22 4.31
C PHE A 296 17.70 7.76 4.76
N SER A 297 16.77 6.89 4.36
CA SER A 297 16.80 5.45 4.64
C SER A 297 17.17 4.68 3.38
N GLN A 298 18.39 4.13 3.34
CA GLN A 298 18.82 3.22 2.28
C GLN A 298 18.08 1.89 2.40
N LYS A 299 17.66 1.33 1.26
CA LYS A 299 16.86 0.10 1.16
C LYS A 299 17.55 -1.04 0.45
N SER A 300 18.60 -0.76 -0.31
CA SER A 300 19.36 -1.76 -1.04
C SER A 300 20.84 -1.40 -1.13
N ALA A 301 21.68 -2.40 -1.41
CA ALA A 301 23.14 -2.26 -1.40
C ALA A 301 23.70 -1.32 -2.48
N ASP A 302 22.91 -1.03 -3.52
CA ASP A 302 23.24 -0.10 -4.61
C ASP A 302 23.04 1.39 -4.23
N GLY A 303 22.68 1.68 -2.98
CA GLY A 303 22.53 3.04 -2.46
C GLY A 303 21.14 3.64 -2.65
N GLN A 304 20.22 2.90 -3.25
CA GLN A 304 18.84 3.35 -3.41
C GLN A 304 18.10 3.39 -2.07
N GLY A 305 17.19 4.35 -1.92
CA GLY A 305 16.58 4.65 -0.64
C GLY A 305 15.37 5.56 -0.74
N SER A 306 14.88 5.96 0.41
CA SER A 306 13.68 6.80 0.56
C SER A 306 13.94 7.86 1.63
N MET A 307 13.21 8.97 1.53
CA MET A 307 13.10 9.89 2.66
C MET A 307 12.04 9.32 3.60
N TYR A 308 12.37 9.19 4.89
CA TYR A 308 11.61 8.38 5.83
C TYR A 308 11.72 8.91 7.26
N TYR A 309 10.57 9.16 7.88
CA TYR A 309 10.44 9.43 9.30
C TYR A 309 9.15 8.78 9.86
N SER A 310 9.06 8.73 11.18
CA SER A 310 7.91 8.16 11.88
C SER A 310 7.48 9.00 13.08
N GLN A 311 6.24 8.81 13.50
CA GLN A 311 5.74 9.19 14.83
C GLN A 311 5.33 7.91 15.57
N PRO A 312 6.22 7.31 16.38
CA PRO A 312 5.98 6.02 17.04
C PRO A 312 5.42 6.16 18.48
N PHE A 313 5.19 7.39 18.95
CA PHE A 313 4.79 7.69 20.32
C PHE A 313 3.32 8.10 20.45
N TYR A 314 2.42 7.58 19.61
CA TYR A 314 1.00 7.86 19.76
C TYR A 314 0.36 7.07 20.88
N ARG A 315 -0.43 7.77 21.70
CA ARG A 315 -1.52 7.21 22.50
C ARG A 315 -2.81 7.32 21.71
N VAL A 316 -3.61 6.26 21.76
CA VAL A 316 -4.85 6.17 21.00
C VAL A 316 -6.03 6.03 21.93
N SER A 317 -7.11 6.74 21.61
CA SER A 317 -8.45 6.50 22.16
C SER A 317 -9.49 6.60 21.06
N GLY A 318 -10.66 5.97 21.23
CA GLY A 318 -11.76 6.11 20.29
C GLY A 318 -12.65 4.87 20.22
N GLU A 319 -13.22 4.64 19.04
CA GLU A 319 -14.13 3.53 18.80
C GLU A 319 -13.76 2.74 17.55
N VAL A 320 -13.84 1.42 17.64
CA VAL A 320 -13.82 0.49 16.52
C VAL A 320 -15.23 -0.03 16.30
N THR A 321 -15.71 -0.02 15.05
CA THR A 321 -16.92 -0.73 14.65
C THR A 321 -16.52 -2.05 14.00
N LEU A 322 -17.02 -3.17 14.50
CA LEU A 322 -16.79 -4.50 13.93
C LEU A 322 -18.03 -5.38 14.11
N ASP A 323 -18.54 -5.93 13.01
CA ASP A 323 -19.74 -6.79 12.99
C ASP A 323 -20.97 -6.09 13.61
N GLY A 324 -21.11 -4.78 13.36
CA GLY A 324 -22.19 -3.94 13.91
C GLY A 324 -22.03 -3.53 15.38
N GLU A 325 -21.02 -4.04 16.09
CA GLU A 325 -20.70 -3.63 17.46
C GLU A 325 -19.76 -2.41 17.45
N ARG A 326 -20.08 -1.38 18.23
CA ARG A 326 -19.16 -0.28 18.55
C ARG A 326 -18.41 -0.60 19.84
N ILE A 327 -17.09 -0.64 19.75
CA ILE A 327 -16.19 -1.07 20.80
C ILE A 327 -15.32 0.13 21.16
N ALA A 328 -15.45 0.64 22.39
CA ALA A 328 -14.54 1.64 22.91
C ALA A 328 -13.15 1.00 23.09
N VAL A 329 -12.12 1.72 22.64
CA VAL A 329 -10.75 1.21 22.57
C VAL A 329 -9.75 2.26 23.03
N SER A 330 -8.62 1.78 23.53
CA SER A 330 -7.43 2.58 23.78
C SER A 330 -6.17 1.79 23.45
N GLY A 331 -5.04 2.46 23.24
CA GLY A 331 -3.79 1.76 22.97
C GLY A 331 -2.67 2.64 22.46
N ARG A 332 -1.86 2.09 21.55
CA ARG A 332 -0.71 2.77 20.94
C ARG A 332 -0.77 2.64 19.43
N ALA A 333 -0.23 3.64 18.74
CA ALA A 333 -0.08 3.62 17.30
C ALA A 333 1.31 4.05 16.86
N TRP A 334 1.57 3.79 15.59
CA TRP A 334 2.77 4.14 14.88
C TRP A 334 2.37 4.71 13.52
N LEU A 335 2.86 5.90 13.17
CA LEU A 335 2.72 6.46 11.83
C LEU A 335 4.08 6.49 11.14
N ASP A 336 4.11 5.99 9.92
CA ASP A 336 5.21 6.10 8.97
C ASP A 336 4.90 7.09 7.86
N ARG A 337 5.94 7.82 7.46
CA ARG A 337 5.92 8.77 6.36
C ARG A 337 7.13 8.54 5.49
N GLU A 338 6.87 8.12 4.26
CA GLU A 338 7.93 7.74 3.34
C GLU A 338 7.66 8.18 1.90
N TRP A 339 8.67 8.69 1.22
CA TRP A 339 8.61 9.02 -0.21
C TRP A 339 9.90 8.73 -0.96
N SER A 340 9.77 8.33 -2.22
CA SER A 340 10.88 8.06 -3.12
C SER A 340 10.43 8.10 -4.59
N SER A 341 11.36 7.85 -5.52
CA SER A 341 11.03 7.66 -6.94
C SER A 341 11.52 6.33 -7.48
N GLN A 342 11.79 5.39 -6.59
CA GLN A 342 12.34 4.08 -6.91
C GLN A 342 11.37 3.01 -6.44
N LEU A 343 10.92 2.23 -7.42
CA LEU A 343 10.17 1.00 -7.19
C LEU A 343 11.14 -0.16 -6.91
N LEU A 344 10.60 -1.32 -6.55
CA LEU A 344 11.42 -2.49 -6.31
C LEU A 344 12.18 -2.88 -7.59
N GLY A 345 13.48 -3.15 -7.43
CA GLY A 345 14.32 -3.65 -8.52
C GLY A 345 13.89 -5.06 -8.95
N ALA A 346 14.23 -5.45 -10.19
CA ALA A 346 13.79 -6.73 -10.76
C ALA A 346 14.23 -7.99 -9.97
N GLY A 347 15.29 -7.90 -9.17
CA GLY A 347 15.75 -8.98 -8.28
C GLY A 347 15.11 -8.97 -6.89
N GLN A 348 14.33 -7.94 -6.56
CA GLN A 348 13.70 -7.77 -5.25
C GLN A 348 12.31 -8.40 -5.26
N THR A 349 12.06 -9.31 -4.32
CA THR A 349 10.79 -10.09 -4.31
C THR A 349 9.76 -9.53 -3.36
N GLY A 350 10.15 -8.62 -2.45
CA GLY A 350 9.28 -8.00 -1.46
C GLY A 350 10.07 -7.71 -0.18
N TRP A 351 9.36 -7.25 0.86
CA TRP A 351 9.96 -6.93 2.14
C TRP A 351 9.25 -7.60 3.31
N ASP A 352 9.93 -7.58 4.45
CA ASP A 352 9.40 -7.90 5.77
C ASP A 352 9.70 -6.69 6.66
N TRP A 353 8.69 -6.04 7.21
CA TRP A 353 8.82 -4.80 7.99
C TRP A 353 8.20 -4.98 9.38
N PHE A 354 8.85 -4.41 10.39
CA PHE A 354 8.47 -4.49 11.79
C PHE A 354 8.46 -3.08 12.40
N SER A 355 7.41 -2.76 13.15
CA SER A 355 7.39 -1.65 14.12
C SER A 355 7.00 -2.21 15.48
N LEU A 356 7.83 -1.97 16.50
CA LEU A 356 7.65 -2.54 17.83
C LEU A 356 7.64 -1.45 18.90
N HIS A 357 6.68 -1.56 19.82
CA HIS A 357 6.64 -0.85 21.09
C HIS A 357 7.16 -1.79 22.18
N LEU A 358 8.31 -1.47 22.77
CA LEU A 358 8.91 -2.27 23.84
C LEU A 358 8.47 -1.77 25.21
N ASP A 359 8.37 -2.68 26.18
CA ASP A 359 7.93 -2.38 27.55
C ASP A 359 8.90 -1.46 28.30
N SER A 360 10.16 -1.37 27.84
CA SER A 360 11.15 -0.41 28.36
C SER A 360 10.80 1.05 28.04
N GLY A 361 9.84 1.28 27.14
CA GLY A 361 9.55 2.58 26.56
C GLY A 361 10.29 2.84 25.25
N ASP A 362 11.26 1.99 24.87
CA ASP A 362 11.95 2.06 23.59
C ASP A 362 11.05 1.63 22.43
N ARG A 363 11.47 1.96 21.22
CA ARG A 363 10.83 1.54 19.97
C ARG A 363 11.86 0.90 19.05
N LEU A 364 11.38 0.03 18.17
CA LEU A 364 12.22 -0.58 17.14
C LEU A 364 11.47 -0.58 15.81
N MET A 365 12.09 -0.03 14.78
CA MET A 365 11.72 -0.30 13.39
C MET A 365 12.81 -1.17 12.78
N ALA A 366 12.43 -2.21 12.04
CA ALA A 366 13.38 -3.00 11.27
C ALA A 366 12.72 -3.50 10.00
N PHE A 367 13.49 -3.60 8.92
CA PHE A 367 13.03 -4.25 7.72
C PHE A 367 14.11 -5.12 7.08
N ARG A 368 13.62 -6.09 6.31
CA ARG A 368 14.39 -6.93 5.43
C ARG A 368 13.85 -6.79 4.02
N LEU A 369 14.66 -6.30 3.09
CA LEU A 369 14.35 -6.32 1.67
C LEU A 369 14.96 -7.57 1.02
N ARG A 370 14.10 -8.46 0.54
CA ARG A 370 14.54 -9.74 -0.04
C ARG A 370 15.05 -9.53 -1.46
N GLY A 371 16.30 -9.93 -1.70
CA GLY A 371 17.00 -9.67 -2.98
C GLY A 371 17.63 -8.27 -3.11
N GLY A 372 17.64 -7.46 -2.04
CA GLY A 372 18.22 -6.10 -2.04
C GLY A 372 19.71 -6.00 -1.67
N GLY A 373 20.36 -7.10 -1.28
CA GLY A 373 21.73 -7.15 -0.76
C GLY A 373 22.81 -7.31 -1.83
N SER A 374 24.07 -7.08 -1.44
CA SER A 374 25.25 -7.22 -2.32
C SER A 374 25.63 -8.69 -2.59
N GLY A 375 26.25 -8.95 -3.75
CA GLY A 375 26.84 -10.24 -4.11
C GLY A 375 26.17 -10.92 -5.31
N THR A 376 26.84 -11.93 -5.89
CA THR A 376 26.43 -12.60 -7.16
C THR A 376 25.12 -13.39 -7.08
N LYS A 377 24.56 -13.57 -5.88
CA LYS A 377 23.27 -14.24 -5.64
C LYS A 377 22.15 -13.31 -5.18
N GLY A 378 22.39 -12.01 -4.99
CA GLY A 378 21.38 -11.05 -4.49
C GLY A 378 20.87 -11.39 -3.10
N GLY A 379 21.67 -11.10 -2.06
CA GLY A 379 21.29 -11.36 -0.66
C GLY A 379 20.12 -10.50 -0.17
N ASN A 380 19.74 -10.62 1.10
CA ASN A 380 18.78 -9.70 1.71
C ASN A 380 19.49 -8.43 2.18
N TYR A 381 18.82 -7.29 2.08
CA TYR A 381 19.25 -6.06 2.72
C TYR A 381 18.49 -5.88 4.03
N LEU A 382 19.19 -5.59 5.13
CA LEU A 382 18.58 -5.37 6.44
C LEU A 382 18.96 -3.98 6.94
N SER A 383 17.97 -3.26 7.46
CA SER A 383 18.17 -1.96 8.11
C SER A 383 17.08 -1.75 9.15
N GLY A 384 17.34 -0.87 10.10
CA GLY A 384 16.40 -0.54 11.16
C GLY A 384 16.82 0.68 11.95
N SER A 385 16.06 0.95 12.99
CA SER A 385 16.31 2.03 13.94
C SER A 385 15.89 1.56 15.31
N TRP A 386 16.84 1.54 16.23
CA TRP A 386 16.53 1.54 17.64
C TRP A 386 16.23 2.96 18.06
N ILE A 387 15.12 3.17 18.74
CA ILE A 387 14.67 4.49 19.15
C ILE A 387 14.51 4.42 20.68
N THR A 388 15.23 5.27 21.39
CA THR A 388 15.14 5.30 22.85
C THR A 388 13.76 5.80 23.30
N ALA A 389 13.39 5.56 24.55
CA ALA A 389 12.19 6.17 25.14
C ALA A 389 12.17 7.71 25.06
N ALA A 390 13.34 8.36 24.94
CA ALA A 390 13.47 9.81 24.75
C ALA A 390 13.36 10.24 23.27
N GLY A 391 13.37 9.29 22.33
CA GLY A 391 13.29 9.54 20.89
C GLY A 391 14.64 9.60 20.17
N ASP A 392 15.76 9.34 20.86
CA ASP A 392 17.08 9.29 20.22
C ASP A 392 17.18 8.07 19.32
N VAL A 393 17.77 8.25 18.13
CA VAL A 393 17.81 7.21 17.10
C VAL A 393 19.22 6.63 16.98
N VAL A 394 19.32 5.31 17.09
CA VAL A 394 20.52 4.54 16.78
C VAL A 394 20.23 3.68 15.53
N PRO A 395 20.83 4.03 14.37
CA PRO A 395 20.64 3.25 13.15
C PRO A 395 21.16 1.82 13.30
N LEU A 396 20.42 0.86 12.77
CA LEU A 396 20.78 -0.56 12.78
C LEU A 396 21.05 -0.99 11.33
N HIS A 397 22.23 -1.55 11.06
CA HIS A 397 22.64 -1.96 9.72
C HIS A 397 23.64 -3.12 9.78
N GLY A 398 23.80 -3.84 8.66
CA GLY A 398 24.80 -4.89 8.53
C GLY A 398 24.66 -5.98 9.59
N SER A 399 25.74 -6.27 10.32
CA SER A 399 25.78 -7.28 11.39
C SER A 399 25.11 -6.85 12.70
N GLY A 400 24.71 -5.57 12.83
CA GLY A 400 24.04 -5.05 14.02
C GLY A 400 22.56 -5.48 14.16
N LEU A 401 22.00 -6.12 13.13
CA LEU A 401 20.62 -6.58 13.09
C LEU A 401 20.53 -7.90 12.32
N THR A 402 19.86 -8.90 12.90
CA THR A 402 19.46 -10.12 12.19
C THR A 402 17.95 -10.35 12.31
N LEU A 403 17.35 -10.87 11.25
CA LEU A 403 15.93 -11.23 11.17
C LEU A 403 15.80 -12.65 10.59
N THR A 404 15.53 -13.61 11.48
CA THR A 404 15.50 -15.04 11.15
C THR A 404 14.09 -15.60 11.32
N PRO A 405 13.43 -16.08 10.25
CA PRO A 405 12.17 -16.79 10.37
C PRO A 405 12.32 -18.06 11.22
N LEU A 406 11.41 -18.27 12.18
CA LEU A 406 11.37 -19.44 13.06
C LEU A 406 10.25 -20.42 12.67
N ALA A 407 9.07 -19.89 12.33
CA ALA A 407 7.92 -20.70 11.94
C ALA A 407 7.08 -20.00 10.86
N SER A 408 6.39 -20.81 10.05
CA SER A 408 5.49 -20.32 9.00
C SER A 408 4.11 -20.95 9.14
N ALA A 409 3.09 -20.22 8.72
CA ALA A 409 1.71 -20.67 8.67
C ALA A 409 1.12 -20.46 7.27
N ALA A 410 0.03 -21.17 6.98
CA ALA A 410 -0.78 -20.91 5.80
C ALA A 410 -1.71 -19.72 6.07
N ALA A 411 -1.77 -18.79 5.14
CA ALA A 411 -2.70 -17.66 5.15
C ALA A 411 -3.22 -17.46 3.72
N SER A 412 -4.53 -17.65 3.50
CA SER A 412 -5.19 -17.48 2.20
C SER A 412 -4.52 -18.23 1.04
N GLY A 413 -3.97 -19.43 1.29
CA GLY A 413 -3.27 -20.24 0.27
C GLY A 413 -1.77 -19.96 0.14
N HIS A 414 -1.25 -18.93 0.81
CA HIS A 414 0.17 -18.58 0.85
C HIS A 414 0.84 -19.11 2.11
N ARG A 415 2.16 -19.38 2.05
CA ARG A 415 2.95 -19.78 3.22
C ARG A 415 3.84 -18.63 3.65
N VAL A 416 3.52 -18.04 4.81
CA VAL A 416 4.17 -16.83 5.33
C VAL A 416 4.84 -17.09 6.68
N PRO A 417 6.02 -16.50 6.96
CA PRO A 417 6.66 -16.62 8.26
C PRO A 417 5.92 -15.78 9.31
N VAL A 418 5.36 -16.45 10.32
CA VAL A 418 4.54 -15.82 11.38
C VAL A 418 5.26 -15.76 12.72
N SER A 419 6.43 -16.38 12.84
CA SER A 419 7.31 -16.27 14.00
C SER A 419 8.73 -16.00 13.53
N TRP A 420 9.40 -15.10 14.23
CA TRP A 420 10.69 -14.54 13.85
C TRP A 420 11.57 -14.34 15.07
N ARG A 421 12.86 -14.46 14.86
CA ARG A 421 13.89 -14.06 15.80
C ARG A 421 14.58 -12.80 15.31
N LEU A 422 14.55 -11.77 16.13
CA LEU A 422 15.29 -10.53 15.93
C LEU A 422 16.45 -10.49 16.91
N THR A 423 17.68 -10.33 16.42
CA THR A 423 18.87 -10.21 17.28
C THR A 423 19.56 -8.88 17.07
N LEU A 424 19.90 -8.21 18.17
CA LEU A 424 20.73 -7.00 18.21
C LEU A 424 21.98 -7.29 19.07
N PRO A 425 23.09 -7.76 18.47
CA PRO A 425 24.26 -8.19 19.23
C PRO A 425 24.85 -7.10 20.12
N GLU A 426 24.93 -5.86 19.62
CA GLU A 426 25.47 -4.71 20.36
C GLU A 426 24.64 -4.35 21.59
N LYS A 427 23.36 -4.72 21.61
CA LYS A 427 22.45 -4.53 22.75
C LYS A 427 22.29 -5.79 23.60
N GLN A 428 22.96 -6.88 23.22
CA GLN A 428 22.80 -8.20 23.85
C GLN A 428 21.32 -8.61 23.96
N LEU A 429 20.55 -8.30 22.90
CA LEU A 429 19.10 -8.47 22.89
C LEU A 429 18.70 -9.48 21.81
N GLU A 430 17.89 -10.46 22.21
CA GLU A 430 17.28 -11.43 21.32
C GLU A 430 15.79 -11.50 21.61
N LEU A 431 14.98 -11.24 20.58
CA LEU A 431 13.53 -11.14 20.67
C LEU A 431 12.87 -12.18 19.78
N ASP A 432 11.93 -12.93 20.35
CA ASP A 432 11.00 -13.75 19.59
C ASP A 432 9.73 -12.93 19.32
N ILE A 433 9.48 -12.68 18.04
CA ILE A 433 8.35 -11.90 17.53
C ILE A 433 7.38 -12.87 16.88
N THR A 434 6.14 -12.92 17.36
CA THR A 434 5.12 -13.85 16.85
C THR A 434 3.83 -13.13 16.51
N ALA A 435 3.30 -13.37 15.32
CA ALA A 435 1.98 -12.93 14.91
C ALA A 435 0.93 -13.46 15.89
N ARG A 436 0.05 -12.59 16.39
CA ARG A 436 -1.04 -13.01 17.29
C ARG A 436 -2.00 -13.98 16.61
N HIS A 437 -2.16 -13.81 15.29
CA HIS A 437 -2.98 -14.68 14.45
C HIS A 437 -2.35 -14.79 13.06
N ALA A 438 -2.41 -15.98 12.46
CA ALA A 438 -1.87 -16.23 11.14
C ALA A 438 -2.75 -15.66 10.00
N ASN A 439 -4.06 -15.56 10.22
CA ASN A 439 -5.03 -15.11 9.21
C ASN A 439 -5.10 -13.58 9.12
N ARG A 440 -4.02 -13.00 8.64
CA ARG A 440 -3.81 -11.56 8.49
C ARG A 440 -3.45 -11.19 7.05
N TRP A 441 -3.96 -11.98 6.12
CA TRP A 441 -3.81 -11.72 4.70
C TRP A 441 -4.73 -10.57 4.28
N MET A 442 -4.15 -9.63 3.55
CA MET A 442 -4.80 -8.48 2.95
C MET A 442 -5.08 -8.82 1.48
N PRO A 443 -6.32 -9.21 1.11
CA PRO A 443 -6.68 -9.58 -0.26
C PRO A 443 -6.94 -8.34 -1.14
N THR A 444 -6.09 -7.33 -1.03
CA THR A 444 -6.10 -6.09 -1.81
C THR A 444 -5.63 -6.33 -3.25
N SER A 445 -5.78 -5.33 -4.12
CA SER A 445 -5.37 -5.42 -5.53
C SER A 445 -3.87 -5.73 -5.68
N VAL A 446 -3.05 -5.29 -4.72
CA VAL A 446 -1.75 -5.89 -4.48
C VAL A 446 -1.76 -6.61 -3.13
N PRO A 447 -1.81 -7.95 -3.10
CA PRO A 447 -1.92 -8.70 -1.85
C PRO A 447 -0.65 -8.68 -0.99
N TYR A 448 -0.84 -8.71 0.32
CA TYR A 448 0.24 -8.81 1.31
C TYR A 448 -0.30 -9.38 2.64
N TRP A 449 0.59 -9.57 3.61
CA TRP A 449 0.23 -10.00 4.96
C TRP A 449 0.53 -8.87 5.94
N GLU A 450 -0.41 -8.56 6.84
CA GLU A 450 -0.22 -7.51 7.84
C GLU A 450 -0.97 -7.78 9.15
N GLY A 451 -0.24 -7.86 10.25
CA GLY A 451 -0.84 -8.19 11.53
C GLY A 451 -0.04 -7.79 12.76
N ALA A 452 -0.80 -7.60 13.84
CA ALA A 452 -0.24 -7.36 15.16
C ALA A 452 0.60 -8.56 15.64
N VAL A 453 1.74 -8.25 16.24
CA VAL A 453 2.69 -9.22 16.81
C VAL A 453 2.82 -9.02 18.32
N SER A 454 3.21 -10.09 19.01
CA SER A 454 3.68 -10.04 20.40
C SER A 454 5.20 -10.26 20.42
N VAL A 455 5.88 -9.55 21.31
CA VAL A 455 7.33 -9.59 21.45
C VAL A 455 7.68 -10.21 22.80
N ARG A 456 8.56 -11.21 22.78
CA ARG A 456 9.08 -11.87 23.98
C ARG A 456 10.59 -11.92 23.97
N ASP A 457 11.18 -11.93 25.15
CA ASP A 457 12.60 -12.23 25.31
C ASP A 457 12.85 -13.68 24.92
N ALA A 458 13.81 -13.92 24.02
CA ALA A 458 14.01 -15.25 23.44
C ALA A 458 14.52 -16.29 24.44
N ALA A 459 15.24 -15.86 25.49
CA ALA A 459 15.81 -16.77 26.49
C ALA A 459 14.81 -17.09 27.61
N SER A 460 14.17 -16.07 28.17
CA SER A 460 13.26 -16.20 29.32
C SER A 460 11.80 -16.44 28.93
N GLY A 461 11.40 -16.12 27.69
CA GLY A 461 10.02 -16.13 27.24
C GLY A 461 9.13 -15.03 27.85
N SER A 462 9.72 -14.12 28.65
CA SER A 462 9.00 -13.02 29.28
C SER A 462 8.46 -12.04 28.22
N PRO A 463 7.28 -11.43 28.43
CA PRO A 463 6.79 -10.36 27.55
C PRO A 463 7.78 -9.19 27.51
N ARG A 464 7.96 -8.62 26.31
CA ARG A 464 8.84 -7.45 26.10
C ARG A 464 8.18 -6.35 25.28
N GLY A 465 6.96 -6.56 24.81
CA GLY A 465 6.21 -5.58 24.04
C GLY A 465 5.30 -6.19 22.98
N GLU A 466 4.93 -5.37 22.03
CA GLU A 466 4.04 -5.69 20.91
C GLU A 466 4.36 -4.81 19.71
N GLY A 467 3.64 -5.00 18.62
CA GLY A 467 3.83 -4.17 17.44
C GLY A 467 3.10 -4.70 16.22
N TYR A 468 3.64 -4.41 15.05
CA TYR A 468 3.15 -4.85 13.76
C TYR A 468 4.24 -5.51 12.91
N LEU A 469 3.80 -6.44 12.06
CA LEU A 469 4.58 -7.04 10.99
C LEU A 469 3.81 -6.87 9.69
N GLU A 470 4.49 -6.36 8.67
CA GLU A 470 4.02 -6.31 7.29
C GLU A 470 4.96 -7.14 6.40
N MET A 471 4.39 -7.96 5.52
CA MET A 471 5.15 -8.78 4.59
C MET A 471 4.51 -8.77 3.21
N THR A 472 5.26 -8.35 2.22
CA THR A 472 4.83 -8.35 0.81
C THR A 472 5.53 -9.45 0.04
N GLY A 473 5.00 -9.89 -1.10
CA GLY A 473 5.73 -10.76 -2.04
C GLY A 473 5.96 -12.21 -1.58
N TYR A 474 4.93 -12.82 -0.99
CA TYR A 474 4.89 -14.22 -0.52
C TYR A 474 3.88 -15.09 -1.26
#